data_AF-A0A7K9CXJ1-F1
#
_entry.id   AF-A0A7K9CXJ1-F1
#
_cell.length_a   1.000
_cell.length_b   1.000
_cell.length_c   1.000
_cell.angle_alpha   90.00
_cell.angle_beta   90.00
_cell.angle_gamma   90.00
#
_symmetry.space_group_name_H-M   'P 1'
#
loop_
_entity.id
_entity.type
_entity.pdbx_description
1 polymer ?
#
loop_
_entity_poly.entity_id
_entity_poly.type
_entity_poly.pdbx_seq_one_letter_code
_entity_poly.pdbx_strand_id
1 'polypeptide(L)'
;RQTLEEMRALYERNQADVSEAKSGRTDLIFLIRFRHCCLLRNQRCVLAYLYDRLLRIRALRWEYGSVLPNTIQFHMSAEEVEWFNRYKKSLATYMRSVGGEEGLDLTQDLKPPKGLYIEV
;
A
#
# COMPACT_ATOMS: atom_id res chain seq x y z
N ARG A 1 14.72 -4.13 -0.17
CA ARG A 1 15.79 -3.30 -0.76
C ARG A 1 16.38 -3.96 -2.00
N GLN A 2 16.80 -5.22 -1.92
CA GLN A 2 17.37 -6.00 -3.04
C GLN A 2 16.62 -5.90 -4.39
N THR A 3 15.29 -6.04 -4.41
CA THR A 3 14.52 -5.92 -5.67
C THR A 3 14.64 -4.54 -6.32
N LEU A 4 14.73 -3.45 -5.55
CA LEU A 4 14.90 -2.10 -6.10
C LEU A 4 16.31 -1.89 -6.66
N GLU A 5 17.31 -2.49 -6.02
CA GLU A 5 18.69 -2.48 -6.52
C GLU A 5 18.80 -3.28 -7.83
N GLU A 6 18.14 -4.44 -7.90
CA GLU A 6 18.04 -5.23 -9.13
C GLU A 6 17.35 -4.43 -10.25
N MET A 7 16.22 -3.77 -9.96
CA MET A 7 15.54 -2.92 -10.93
C MET A 7 16.43 -1.78 -11.42
N ARG A 8 17.23 -1.15 -10.55
CA ARG A 8 18.19 -0.13 -10.96
C ARG A 8 19.25 -0.70 -11.90
N ALA A 9 19.87 -1.82 -11.53
CA ALA A 9 20.89 -2.47 -12.34
C ALA A 9 20.36 -2.92 -13.71
N LEU A 10 19.15 -3.48 -13.76
CA LEU A 10 18.48 -3.85 -15.00
C LEU A 10 18.21 -2.63 -15.87
N TYR A 11 17.75 -1.52 -15.28
CA TYR A 11 17.48 -0.28 -16.01
C TYR A 11 18.74 0.32 -16.63
N GLU A 12 19.82 0.43 -15.86
CA GLU A 12 21.11 0.98 -16.33
C GLU A 12 21.67 0.17 -17.50
N ARG A 13 21.71 -1.17 -17.36
CA ARG A 13 22.14 -2.06 -18.45
C ARG A 13 21.23 -1.97 -19.68
N ASN A 14 19.93 -1.85 -19.46
CA ASN A 14 18.98 -1.72 -20.56
C ASN A 14 19.17 -0.40 -21.32
N GLN A 15 19.50 0.68 -20.61
CA GLN A 15 19.72 2.00 -21.20
C GLN A 15 20.99 2.05 -22.05
N ALA A 16 22.05 1.36 -21.61
CA ALA A 16 23.27 1.17 -22.40
C ALA A 16 22.97 0.45 -23.72
N ASP A 17 22.30 -0.70 -23.67
CA ASP A 17 21.97 -1.49 -24.87
C ASP A 17 21.00 -0.73 -25.81
N VAL A 18 20.08 0.08 -25.28
CA VAL A 18 19.24 0.98 -26.09
C VAL A 18 20.08 2.00 -26.86
N SER A 19 21.14 2.53 -26.25
CA SER A 19 22.02 3.52 -26.88
C SER A 19 22.83 2.89 -28.02
N GLU A 20 23.26 1.63 -27.84
CA GLU A 20 23.96 0.85 -28.87
C GLU A 20 23.03 0.35 -29.98
N ALA A 21 21.78 0.01 -29.65
CA ALA A 21 20.79 -0.34 -30.66
C ALA A 21 20.49 0.85 -31.58
N LYS A 22 20.48 2.08 -31.03
CA LYS A 22 20.35 3.32 -31.82
C LYS A 22 21.53 3.58 -32.75
N SER A 23 22.74 3.12 -32.41
CA SER A 23 23.92 3.24 -33.28
C SER A 23 24.01 2.12 -34.33
N GLY A 24 23.04 1.20 -34.39
CA GLY A 24 22.89 0.20 -35.44
C GLY A 24 22.88 -1.26 -34.98
N ARG A 25 23.12 -1.55 -33.69
CA ARG A 25 23.10 -2.92 -33.13
C ARG A 25 21.67 -3.42 -32.86
N THR A 26 20.93 -3.66 -33.93
CA THR A 26 19.51 -4.08 -33.87
C THR A 26 19.29 -5.49 -33.28
N ASP A 27 20.34 -6.31 -33.21
CA ASP A 27 20.36 -7.62 -32.55
C ASP A 27 20.04 -7.53 -31.03
N LEU A 28 20.29 -6.36 -30.42
CA LEU A 28 20.01 -6.12 -29.00
C LEU A 28 18.53 -5.92 -28.68
N ILE A 29 17.65 -5.72 -29.69
CA ILE A 29 16.23 -5.41 -29.48
C ILE A 29 15.52 -6.48 -28.61
N PHE A 30 15.84 -7.75 -28.84
CA PHE A 30 15.26 -8.84 -28.04
C PHE A 30 15.66 -8.72 -26.56
N LEU A 31 16.94 -8.50 -26.29
CA LEU A 31 17.47 -8.38 -24.94
C LEU A 31 16.88 -7.15 -24.22
N ILE A 32 16.69 -6.05 -24.96
CA ILE A 32 16.04 -4.85 -24.44
C ILE A 32 14.59 -5.13 -24.00
N ARG A 33 13.82 -5.82 -24.85
CA ARG A 33 12.44 -6.21 -24.53
C ARG A 33 12.38 -7.17 -23.35
N PHE A 34 13.31 -8.11 -23.28
CA PHE A 34 13.40 -9.04 -22.16
C PHE A 34 13.61 -8.31 -20.83
N ARG A 35 14.63 -7.45 -20.73
CA ARG A 35 14.89 -6.68 -19.50
C ARG A 35 13.74 -5.72 -19.16
N HIS A 36 13.09 -5.14 -20.16
CA HIS A 36 11.91 -4.31 -19.94
C HIS A 36 10.76 -5.12 -19.30
N CYS A 37 10.47 -6.32 -19.78
CA CYS A 37 9.47 -7.21 -19.17
C CYS A 37 9.84 -7.59 -17.73
N CYS A 38 11.12 -7.86 -17.44
CA CYS A 38 11.60 -8.12 -16.08
C CYS A 38 11.33 -6.93 -15.14
N LEU A 39 11.62 -5.70 -15.59
CA LEU A 39 11.34 -4.48 -14.83
C LEU A 39 9.85 -4.32 -14.51
N LEU A 40 8.97 -4.52 -15.50
CA LEU A 40 7.52 -4.44 -15.31
C LEU A 40 7.02 -5.52 -14.33
N ARG A 41 7.60 -6.73 -14.40
CA ARG A 41 7.29 -7.80 -13.44
C ARG A 41 7.67 -7.40 -12.03
N ASN A 42 8.88 -6.89 -11.83
CA ASN A 42 9.36 -6.45 -10.51
C ASN A 42 8.51 -5.30 -9.97
N GLN A 43 8.18 -4.31 -10.81
CA GLN A 43 7.28 -3.21 -10.46
C GLN A 43 5.91 -3.72 -9.97
N ARG A 44 5.30 -4.66 -10.72
CA ARG A 44 3.99 -5.22 -10.37
C ARG A 44 4.03 -5.98 -9.04
N CYS A 45 5.06 -6.79 -8.81
CA CYS A 45 5.22 -7.54 -7.57
C CYS A 45 5.40 -6.61 -6.36
N VAL A 46 6.26 -5.58 -6.48
CA VAL A 46 6.48 -4.61 -5.40
C VAL A 46 5.20 -3.84 -5.09
N LEU A 47 4.47 -3.38 -6.11
CA LEU A 47 3.21 -2.68 -5.92
C LEU A 47 2.16 -3.57 -5.25
N ALA A 48 2.01 -4.82 -5.71
CA ALA A 48 1.06 -5.76 -5.13
C ALA A 48 1.37 -6.04 -3.64
N TYR A 49 2.65 -6.23 -3.30
CA TYR A 49 3.09 -6.42 -1.91
C TYR A 49 2.74 -5.22 -1.03
N LEU A 50 3.11 -4.00 -1.47
CA LEU A 50 2.83 -2.79 -0.71
C LEU A 50 1.32 -2.56 -0.57
N TYR A 51 0.55 -2.78 -1.63
CA TYR A 51 -0.88 -2.58 -1.63
C TYR A 51 -1.62 -3.56 -0.71
N ASP A 52 -1.28 -4.86 -0.73
CA ASP A 52 -1.86 -5.85 0.18
C ASP A 52 -1.61 -5.49 1.65
N ARG A 53 -0.41 -5.01 1.97
CA ARG A 53 -0.09 -4.52 3.32
C ARG A 53 -0.97 -3.33 3.72
N LEU A 54 -1.17 -2.36 2.83
CA LEU A 54 -2.06 -1.22 3.09
C LEU A 54 -3.52 -1.66 3.29
N LEU A 55 -4.00 -2.67 2.57
CA LEU A 55 -5.35 -3.22 2.78
C LEU A 55 -5.50 -3.82 4.18
N ARG A 56 -4.50 -4.56 4.66
CA ARG A 56 -4.49 -5.11 6.03
C ARG A 56 -4.41 -4.01 7.07
N ILE A 57 -3.54 -3.02 6.89
CA ILE A 57 -3.42 -1.87 7.79
C ILE A 57 -4.73 -1.07 7.86
N ARG A 58 -5.44 -0.93 6.72
CA ARG A 58 -6.77 -0.32 6.70
C ARG A 58 -7.75 -1.09 7.59
N ALA A 59 -7.77 -2.43 7.50
CA ALA A 59 -8.66 -3.28 8.28
C ALA A 59 -8.43 -3.11 9.78
N LEU A 60 -7.18 -2.93 10.22
CA LEU A 60 -6.85 -2.70 11.63
C LEU A 60 -7.58 -1.48 12.23
N ARG A 61 -7.87 -0.43 11.46
CA ARG A 61 -8.67 0.71 11.96
C ARG A 61 -10.09 0.28 12.33
N TRP A 62 -10.67 -0.67 11.60
CA TRP A 62 -12.03 -1.15 11.81
C TRP A 62 -12.11 -2.22 12.90
N GLU A 63 -11.02 -2.95 13.13
CA GLU A 63 -10.95 -4.01 14.16
C GLU A 63 -10.49 -3.49 15.53
N TYR A 64 -9.46 -2.65 15.56
CA TYR A 64 -8.82 -2.18 16.81
C TYR A 64 -9.11 -0.71 17.14
N GLY A 65 -9.66 0.05 16.20
CA GLY A 65 -9.93 1.47 16.40
C GLY A 65 -8.77 2.40 16.04
N SER A 66 -8.75 3.59 16.65
CA SER A 66 -7.84 4.68 16.30
C SER A 66 -6.41 4.53 16.86
N VAL A 67 -6.25 3.71 17.89
CA VAL A 67 -4.99 3.43 18.59
C VAL A 67 -4.66 1.96 18.45
N LEU A 68 -3.54 1.66 17.80
CA LEU A 68 -3.09 0.29 17.61
C LEU A 68 -2.16 -0.15 18.76
N PRO A 69 -2.20 -1.41 19.20
CA PRO A 69 -1.21 -1.96 20.12
C PRO A 69 0.22 -1.82 19.59
N ASN A 70 1.20 -1.61 20.49
CA ASN A 70 2.62 -1.50 20.12
C ASN A 70 3.15 -2.75 19.40
N THR A 71 2.61 -3.92 19.73
CA THR A 71 2.94 -5.19 19.07
C THR A 71 2.63 -5.17 17.57
N ILE A 72 1.60 -4.44 17.14
CA ILE A 72 1.26 -4.28 15.73
C ILE A 72 2.12 -3.18 15.10
N GLN A 73 2.22 -2.02 15.77
CA GLN A 73 2.98 -0.87 15.25
C GLN A 73 4.45 -1.21 15.00
N PHE A 74 5.05 -2.09 15.81
CA PHE A 74 6.43 -2.55 15.64
C PHE A 74 6.69 -3.22 14.28
N HIS A 75 5.66 -3.80 13.65
CA HIS A 75 5.76 -4.49 12.37
C HIS A 75 5.38 -3.62 11.16
N MET A 76 5.16 -2.33 11.40
CA MET A 76 4.84 -1.33 10.38
C MET A 76 6.07 -0.49 10.06
N SER A 77 6.23 -0.11 8.80
CA SER A 77 7.21 0.92 8.44
C SER A 77 6.75 2.31 8.91
N ALA A 78 7.67 3.27 8.99
CA ALA A 78 7.34 4.64 9.36
C ALA A 78 6.31 5.27 8.39
N GLU A 79 6.44 4.97 7.10
CA GLU A 79 5.54 5.42 6.05
C GLU A 79 4.15 4.78 6.16
N GLU A 80 4.08 3.51 6.58
CA GLU A 80 2.82 2.81 6.85
C GLU A 80 2.09 3.41 8.06
N VAL A 81 2.82 3.76 9.12
CA VAL A 81 2.26 4.46 10.28
C VAL A 81 1.75 5.84 9.89
N GLU A 82 2.50 6.57 9.06
CA GLU A 82 2.06 7.86 8.55
C GLU A 82 0.80 7.73 7.69
N TRP A 83 0.76 6.75 6.78
CA TRP A 83 -0.41 6.45 5.97
C TRP A 83 -1.63 6.14 6.84
N PHE A 84 -1.48 5.32 7.88
CA PHE A 84 -2.54 4.99 8.83
C PHE A 84 -3.06 6.25 9.55
N ASN A 85 -2.15 7.14 9.97
CA ASN A 85 -2.52 8.41 10.60
C ASN A 85 -3.31 9.34 9.67
N ARG A 86 -2.95 9.39 8.39
CA ARG A 86 -3.72 10.14 7.38
C ARG A 86 -5.09 9.50 7.17
N TYR A 87 -5.15 8.17 7.01
CA TYR A 87 -6.39 7.43 6.82
C TYR A 87 -7.37 7.64 7.98
N LYS A 88 -6.92 7.48 9.23
CA LYS A 88 -7.81 7.64 10.41
C LYS A 88 -8.31 9.09 10.54
N LYS A 89 -7.51 10.09 10.16
CA LYS A 89 -7.93 11.51 10.13
C LYS A 89 -9.01 11.72 9.07
N SER A 90 -8.81 11.23 7.86
CA SER A 90 -9.81 11.31 6.78
C SER A 90 -11.12 10.61 7.15
N LEU A 91 -11.05 9.43 7.76
CA LEU A 91 -12.23 8.70 8.23
C LEU A 91 -12.96 9.46 9.34
N ALA A 92 -12.24 10.04 10.31
CA ALA A 92 -12.84 10.86 11.36
C ALA A 92 -13.51 12.12 10.80
N THR A 93 -12.93 12.77 9.79
CA THR A 93 -13.57 13.88 9.09
C THR A 93 -14.86 13.43 8.41
N TYR A 94 -14.85 12.27 7.75
CA TYR A 94 -16.04 11.73 7.12
C TYR A 94 -17.15 11.41 8.13
N MET A 95 -16.83 10.73 9.22
CA MET A 95 -17.77 10.42 10.31
C MET A 95 -18.44 11.67 10.90
N ARG A 96 -17.73 12.79 11.00
CA ARG A 96 -18.31 14.07 11.43
C ARG A 96 -19.22 14.72 10.39
N SER A 97 -19.03 14.42 9.10
CA SER A 97 -19.84 14.99 8.01
C SER A 97 -21.15 14.25 7.76
N VAL A 98 -21.30 13.05 8.32
CA VAL A 98 -22.52 12.24 8.22
C VAL A 98 -23.23 12.22 9.57
N GLY A 99 -24.57 12.08 9.61
CA GLY A 99 -25.29 11.97 10.89
C GLY A 99 -25.73 13.30 11.53
N GLY A 100 -25.74 14.41 10.79
CA GLY A 100 -26.22 15.70 11.31
C GLY A 100 -25.18 16.43 12.16
N GLU A 101 -25.61 17.20 13.16
CA GLU A 101 -24.70 18.03 13.98
C GLU A 101 -23.76 17.21 14.89
N GLU A 102 -24.15 16.00 15.29
CA GLU A 102 -23.37 15.16 16.21
C GLU A 102 -22.37 14.22 15.53
N GLY A 103 -22.49 14.04 14.21
CA GLY A 103 -21.73 13.03 13.48
C GLY A 103 -22.30 11.61 13.63
N LEU A 104 -21.73 10.65 12.91
CA LEU A 104 -22.02 9.22 13.07
C LEU A 104 -20.71 8.40 13.06
N ASP A 105 -20.43 7.69 14.15
CA ASP A 105 -19.29 6.77 14.22
C ASP A 105 -19.61 5.45 13.54
N LEU A 106 -19.17 5.31 12.28
CA LEU A 106 -19.34 4.11 11.47
C LEU A 106 -18.57 2.88 11.98
N THR A 107 -17.68 3.05 12.97
CA THR A 107 -16.89 1.92 13.51
C THR A 107 -17.57 1.21 14.67
N GLN A 108 -18.72 1.71 15.12
CA GLN A 108 -19.58 1.06 16.11
C GLN A 108 -20.77 0.35 15.44
N ASP A 109 -21.55 -0.38 16.23
CA ASP A 109 -22.85 -0.94 15.82
C ASP A 109 -22.83 -1.85 14.57
N LEU A 110 -21.73 -2.56 14.34
CA LEU A 110 -21.56 -3.50 13.22
C LEU A 110 -22.49 -4.72 13.26
N LYS A 111 -23.16 -4.95 14.40
CA LYS A 111 -24.10 -6.05 14.62
C LYS A 111 -25.43 -5.48 15.09
N PRO A 112 -26.56 -6.09 14.69
CA PRO A 112 -27.87 -5.64 15.16
C PRO A 112 -27.97 -5.77 16.70
N PRO A 113 -28.61 -4.81 17.38
CA PRO A 113 -28.78 -4.85 18.83
C PRO A 113 -29.69 -6.00 19.25
N LYS A 114 -29.26 -6.78 20.24
CA LYS A 114 -30.03 -7.92 20.80
C LYS A 114 -30.88 -7.55 22.02
N GLY A 115 -30.51 -6.46 22.70
CA GLY A 115 -31.13 -5.95 23.91
C GLY A 115 -30.46 -4.63 24.31
N LEU A 116 -31.10 -3.88 25.21
CA LEU A 116 -30.61 -2.56 25.63
C LEU A 116 -29.43 -2.64 26.63
N TYR A 117 -29.40 -3.71 27.43
CA TYR A 117 -28.36 -3.93 28.44
C TYR A 117 -27.60 -5.22 28.14
N ILE A 118 -26.29 -5.18 28.37
CA ILE A 118 -25.39 -6.34 28.30
C ILE A 118 -24.67 -6.47 29.64
N GLU A 119 -24.45 -7.71 30.08
CA GLU A 119 -23.55 -8.02 31.20
C GLU A 119 -22.14 -8.19 30.64
N VAL A 120 -21.16 -7.52 31.24
CA VAL A 120 -19.78 -7.38 30.74
C VAL A 120 -18.79 -7.85 31.78
#